data_AF-W2ICK5-F1
#
_entry.id   AF-W2ICK5-F1
#
_cell.length_a   1.000
_cell.length_b   1.000
_cell.length_c   1.000
_cell.angle_alpha   90.00
_cell.angle_beta   90.00
_cell.angle_gamma   90.00
#
_symmetry.space_group_name_H-M   'P 1'
#
loop_
_entity.id
_entity.type
_entity.pdbx_description
1 polymer ?
#
loop_
_entity_poly.entity_id
_entity_poly.type
_entity_poly.pdbx_seq_one_letter_code
_entity_poly.pdbx_strand_id
1 'polypeptide(L)'
;MEATECKTCPTTPRPCIFLHGLGNPNDVAELQDTPKLTRRKFGDMHGHAPCCSEIKYAVMNTKDAGWRNDTLQHKYCDFALSMSKTSDVATGTIDRTIIVTHSMGGLVLAHALATGKCRFSDTTSWVSLSPPMTGSMAVDYLMGACHNGTSGITEKLYDLVGQCPLNTARKSTIYQGGEFSSPSIDAAYVAAQKAYRDNVAAAMCSDSYVGLLSTYQAKCILAGTVIPHKSKKNDALVEFNSCLGGLDENLFGNHYLDTFYKPQLNHADTAFLNGDGLLKNSQKPKKWFECLQL
;
A
#
# COMPACT_ATOMS: atom_id res chain seq x y z
N MET A 1 29.42 -6.85 9.45
CA MET A 1 28.74 -5.59 9.77
C MET A 1 27.77 -5.89 10.89
N GLU A 2 27.92 -5.22 12.04
CA GLU A 2 26.93 -5.34 13.12
C GLU A 2 25.56 -4.86 12.62
N ALA A 3 24.50 -5.52 13.05
CA ALA A 3 23.15 -5.12 12.69
C ALA A 3 22.86 -3.75 13.32
N THR A 4 22.54 -2.73 12.51
CA THR A 4 22.12 -1.42 13.01
C THR A 4 20.85 -1.57 13.85
N GLU A 5 20.94 -1.27 15.14
CA GLU A 5 19.81 -1.28 16.04
C GLU A 5 19.06 0.06 15.97
N CYS A 6 18.11 0.17 15.04
CA CYS A 6 17.18 1.30 14.91
C CYS A 6 16.15 1.32 16.06
N LYS A 7 16.62 1.48 17.31
CA LYS A 7 15.81 1.34 18.52
C LYS A 7 15.14 2.64 18.97
N THR A 8 15.59 3.78 18.48
CA THR A 8 15.11 5.11 18.91
C THR A 8 14.73 5.95 17.71
N CYS A 9 13.60 6.66 17.80
CA CYS A 9 13.25 7.65 16.80
C CYS A 9 14.20 8.86 16.88
N PRO A 10 14.68 9.39 15.74
CA PRO A 10 15.49 10.61 15.73
C PRO A 10 14.68 11.88 16.06
N THR A 11 13.35 11.80 15.95
CA THR A 11 12.41 12.90 16.20
C THR A 11 11.46 12.54 17.34
N THR A 12 10.65 13.51 17.79
CA THR A 12 9.58 13.24 18.76
C THR A 12 8.58 12.25 18.15
N PRO A 13 8.34 11.08 18.78
CA PRO A 13 7.37 10.11 18.27
C PRO A 13 5.98 10.72 18.05
N ARG A 14 5.30 10.26 17.01
CA ARG A 14 3.99 10.74 16.56
C ARG A 14 2.99 9.59 16.53
N PRO A 15 1.68 9.84 16.66
CA PRO A 15 0.67 8.83 16.41
C PRO A 15 0.81 8.28 14.98
N CYS A 16 0.73 6.96 14.85
CA CYS A 16 0.81 6.27 13.58
C CYS A 16 -0.51 5.61 13.22
N ILE A 17 -0.96 5.83 11.99
CA ILE A 17 -2.17 5.21 11.46
C ILE A 17 -1.89 4.37 10.23
N PHE A 18 -2.39 3.14 10.25
CA PHE A 18 -2.25 2.16 9.18
C PHE A 18 -3.57 2.05 8.40
N LEU A 19 -3.53 2.43 7.12
CA LEU A 19 -4.67 2.48 6.20
C LEU A 19 -4.53 1.39 5.13
N HIS A 20 -5.35 0.35 5.26
CA HIS A 20 -5.17 -0.87 4.48
C HIS A 20 -5.76 -0.77 3.07
N GLY A 21 -5.21 -1.52 2.13
CA GLY A 21 -5.73 -1.57 0.77
C GLY A 21 -6.92 -2.51 0.58
N LEU A 22 -6.95 -3.12 -0.60
CA LEU A 22 -8.09 -3.80 -1.20
C LEU A 22 -8.57 -5.05 -0.44
N GLY A 23 -9.89 -5.22 -0.34
CA GLY A 23 -10.55 -6.50 -0.09
C GLY A 23 -11.13 -6.72 1.30
N ASN A 24 -11.22 -5.69 2.15
CA ASN A 24 -11.93 -5.79 3.43
C ASN A 24 -13.40 -5.40 3.24
N PRO A 25 -14.39 -6.24 3.58
CA PRO A 25 -15.81 -5.87 3.50
C PRO A 25 -16.31 -5.08 4.72
N ASN A 26 -15.50 -4.99 5.78
CA ASN A 26 -15.94 -4.44 7.05
C ASN A 26 -15.71 -2.94 7.12
N ASP A 27 -16.56 -2.24 7.86
CA ASP A 27 -16.38 -0.85 8.24
C ASP A 27 -16.50 -0.76 9.76
N VAL A 28 -15.51 -0.19 10.42
CA VAL A 28 -15.51 -0.03 11.89
C VAL A 28 -15.24 1.43 12.21
N ALA A 29 -16.12 2.03 13.00
CA ALA A 29 -16.07 3.45 13.32
C ALA A 29 -14.86 3.79 14.20
N GLU A 30 -14.47 2.89 15.10
CA GLU A 30 -13.35 3.07 16.00
C GLU A 30 -12.03 2.59 15.38
N LEU A 31 -10.96 3.34 15.64
CA LEU A 31 -9.60 2.91 15.35
C LEU A 31 -9.20 1.71 16.21
N GLN A 32 -8.55 0.73 15.59
CA GLN A 32 -8.21 -0.54 16.23
C GLN A 32 -6.76 -0.56 16.73
N ASP A 33 -6.52 -1.13 17.90
CA ASP A 33 -5.16 -1.36 18.43
C ASP A 33 -4.45 -2.55 17.78
N THR A 34 -5.16 -3.39 17.02
CA THR A 34 -4.57 -4.57 16.37
C THR A 34 -5.04 -4.69 14.92
N PRO A 35 -4.24 -5.30 14.03
CA PRO A 35 -4.62 -5.45 12.63
C PRO A 35 -5.64 -6.57 12.39
N LYS A 36 -6.16 -7.25 13.42
CA LYS A 36 -7.01 -8.45 13.29
C LYS A 36 -8.23 -8.22 12.38
N LEU A 37 -8.89 -7.06 12.53
CA LEU A 37 -10.08 -6.70 11.75
C LEU A 37 -9.75 -6.19 10.34
N THR A 38 -8.48 -5.96 10.02
CA THR A 38 -8.05 -5.64 8.64
C THR A 38 -8.15 -6.84 7.69
N ARG A 39 -8.40 -8.06 8.21
CA ARG A 39 -8.44 -9.32 7.46
C ARG A 39 -7.15 -9.63 6.71
N ARG A 40 -6.02 -9.64 7.43
CA ARG A 40 -4.67 -9.94 6.91
C ARG A 40 -4.24 -8.95 5.81
N LYS A 41 -4.55 -7.67 5.98
CA LYS A 41 -4.07 -6.59 5.10
C LYS A 41 -2.90 -5.82 5.69
N PHE A 42 -2.64 -6.02 6.99
CA PHE A 42 -1.43 -5.60 7.65
C PHE A 42 -0.97 -6.66 8.65
N GLY A 43 0.34 -6.76 8.83
CA GLY A 43 0.97 -7.35 10.00
C GLY A 43 0.99 -6.39 11.19
N ASP A 44 1.23 -6.94 12.37
CA ASP A 44 1.35 -6.16 13.60
C ASP A 44 2.73 -5.48 13.67
N MET A 45 2.73 -4.18 13.94
CA MET A 45 3.91 -3.32 14.02
C MET A 45 4.22 -2.86 15.45
N HIS A 46 3.46 -3.30 16.45
CA HIS A 46 3.84 -3.09 17.85
C HIS A 46 5.24 -3.67 18.11
N GLY A 47 6.10 -2.87 18.74
CA GLY A 47 7.50 -3.22 18.99
C GLY A 47 8.46 -3.02 17.80
N HIS A 48 7.96 -2.62 16.63
CA HIS A 48 8.74 -2.46 15.39
C HIS A 48 8.62 -1.04 14.79
N ALA A 49 8.28 -0.05 15.63
CA ALA A 49 7.88 1.27 15.18
C ALA A 49 8.33 2.35 16.17
N PRO A 50 9.65 2.60 16.32
CA PRO A 50 10.19 3.48 17.35
C PRO A 50 9.74 4.95 17.20
N CYS A 51 9.36 5.38 16.00
CA CYS A 51 8.80 6.71 15.74
C CYS A 51 7.30 6.84 16.00
N CYS A 52 6.62 5.75 16.37
CA CYS A 52 5.20 5.76 16.68
C CYS A 52 4.99 5.90 18.19
N SER A 53 4.32 6.98 18.63
CA SER A 53 3.88 7.12 20.03
C SER A 53 2.70 6.20 20.35
N GLU A 54 1.87 5.92 19.34
CA GLU A 54 0.81 4.92 19.35
C GLU A 54 0.62 4.36 17.93
N ILE A 55 0.05 3.16 17.82
CA ILE A 55 -0.25 2.52 16.54
C ILE A 55 -1.74 2.23 16.49
N LYS A 56 -2.40 2.72 15.43
CA LYS A 56 -3.80 2.46 15.15
C LYS A 56 -3.99 1.91 13.75
N TYR A 57 -4.96 1.01 13.60
CA TYR A 57 -5.37 0.43 12.34
C TYR A 57 -6.80 0.88 12.03
N ALA A 58 -7.00 1.53 10.88
CA ALA A 58 -8.34 1.84 10.39
C ALA A 58 -8.90 0.64 9.62
N VAL A 59 -10.20 0.39 9.77
CA VAL A 59 -10.90 -0.73 9.12
C VAL A 59 -12.05 -0.17 8.30
N MET A 60 -11.93 -0.27 6.98
CA MET A 60 -12.86 0.36 6.03
C MET A 60 -13.29 -0.62 4.96
N ASN A 61 -14.50 -0.45 4.42
CA ASN A 61 -14.96 -1.30 3.33
C ASN A 61 -14.19 -0.94 2.04
N THR A 62 -13.14 -1.69 1.78
CA THR A 62 -12.30 -1.64 0.56
C THR A 62 -12.55 -2.83 -0.36
N LYS A 63 -13.68 -3.52 -0.19
CA LYS A 63 -14.19 -4.53 -1.11
C LYS A 63 -15.18 -3.91 -2.08
N ASP A 64 -16.08 -3.09 -1.56
CA ASP A 64 -17.23 -2.55 -2.28
C ASP A 64 -17.04 -1.07 -2.68
N ALA A 65 -16.01 -0.41 -2.15
CA ALA A 65 -15.58 0.92 -2.57
C ALA A 65 -14.17 0.89 -3.20
N GLY A 66 -14.06 1.46 -4.40
CA GLY A 66 -12.78 1.64 -5.10
C GLY A 66 -12.08 2.94 -4.75
N TRP A 67 -10.84 3.10 -5.21
CA TRP A 67 -9.98 4.22 -4.78
C TRP A 67 -10.51 5.63 -5.13
N ARG A 68 -11.30 5.77 -6.20
CA ARG A 68 -11.98 7.02 -6.58
C ARG A 68 -13.31 7.27 -5.84
N ASN A 69 -13.71 6.39 -4.92
CA ASN A 69 -14.94 6.57 -4.15
C ASN A 69 -14.78 7.71 -3.13
N ASP A 70 -15.66 8.71 -3.24
CA ASP A 70 -15.63 9.93 -2.44
C ASP A 70 -15.75 9.66 -0.93
N THR A 71 -16.69 8.80 -0.54
CA THR A 71 -16.89 8.40 0.86
C THR A 71 -15.68 7.68 1.44
N LEU A 72 -15.04 6.80 0.66
CA LEU A 72 -13.83 6.09 1.11
C LEU A 72 -12.67 7.06 1.33
N GLN A 73 -12.49 8.04 0.44
CA GLN A 73 -11.46 9.08 0.60
C GLN A 73 -11.70 9.92 1.84
N HIS A 74 -12.95 10.34 2.09
CA HIS A 74 -13.32 11.04 3.31
C HIS A 74 -12.98 10.22 4.55
N LYS A 75 -13.34 8.94 4.60
CA LYS A 75 -12.99 8.07 5.73
C LYS A 75 -11.48 7.99 5.99
N TYR A 76 -10.67 7.87 4.95
CA TYR A 76 -9.20 7.87 5.09
C TYR A 76 -8.70 9.17 5.72
N CYS A 77 -9.21 10.32 5.25
CA CYS A 77 -8.87 11.62 5.78
C CYS A 77 -9.36 11.79 7.23
N ASP A 78 -10.61 11.44 7.53
CA ASP A 78 -11.22 11.59 8.85
C ASP A 78 -10.48 10.77 9.91
N PHE A 79 -10.14 9.52 9.59
CA PHE A 79 -9.33 8.69 10.47
C PHE A 79 -7.94 9.29 10.71
N ALA A 80 -7.27 9.77 9.67
CA ALA A 80 -5.95 10.40 9.81
C ALA A 80 -6.03 11.72 10.61
N LEU A 81 -7.06 12.54 10.40
CA LEU A 81 -7.31 13.76 11.17
C LEU A 81 -7.49 13.45 12.66
N SER A 82 -8.21 12.37 12.98
CA SER A 82 -8.51 11.98 14.36
C SER A 82 -7.29 11.55 15.19
N MET A 83 -6.16 11.26 14.56
CA MET A 83 -4.95 10.76 15.23
C MET A 83 -4.26 11.83 16.10
N SER A 84 -4.42 13.11 15.77
CA SER A 84 -3.79 14.20 16.52
C SER A 84 -4.78 15.28 16.88
N LYS A 85 -4.74 15.72 18.15
CA LYS A 85 -5.53 16.87 18.63
C LYS A 85 -5.11 18.19 18.01
N THR A 86 -3.94 18.25 17.38
CA THR A 86 -3.43 19.44 16.68
C THR A 86 -3.83 19.48 15.21
N SER A 87 -4.45 18.40 14.69
CA SER A 87 -5.08 18.42 13.37
C SER A 87 -6.20 19.46 13.32
N ASP A 88 -6.34 20.10 12.17
CA ASP A 88 -7.42 21.07 11.92
C ASP A 88 -8.48 20.43 11.03
N VAL A 89 -9.58 20.03 11.68
CA VAL A 89 -10.74 19.41 11.01
C VAL A 89 -11.44 20.39 10.07
N ALA A 90 -11.45 21.69 10.37
CA ALA A 90 -12.14 22.68 9.54
C ALA A 90 -11.43 22.89 8.20
N THR A 91 -10.10 22.83 8.19
CA THR A 91 -9.29 22.96 6.96
C THR A 91 -8.89 21.61 6.34
N GLY A 92 -9.19 20.49 7.00
CA GLY A 92 -8.78 19.15 6.59
C GLY A 92 -7.27 18.92 6.69
N THR A 93 -6.58 19.62 7.59
CA THR A 93 -5.13 19.56 7.75
C THR A 93 -4.74 18.53 8.80
N ILE A 94 -4.09 17.45 8.36
CA ILE A 94 -3.58 16.39 9.23
C ILE A 94 -2.24 16.85 9.82
N ASP A 95 -2.15 16.92 11.14
CA ASP A 95 -0.97 17.37 11.85
C ASP A 95 -0.37 16.26 12.71
N ARG A 96 0.96 16.31 12.90
CA ARG A 96 1.73 15.43 13.79
C ARG A 96 1.42 13.95 13.67
N THR A 97 1.21 13.44 12.46
CA THR A 97 0.81 12.04 12.24
C THR A 97 1.75 11.34 11.26
N ILE A 98 2.10 10.08 11.52
CA ILE A 98 2.72 9.21 10.51
C ILE A 98 1.63 8.34 9.89
N ILE A 99 1.38 8.52 8.61
CA ILE A 99 0.37 7.76 7.88
C ILE A 99 1.07 6.65 7.11
N VAL A 100 0.62 5.41 7.31
CA VAL A 100 1.16 4.23 6.64
C VAL A 100 0.08 3.63 5.76
N THR A 101 0.32 3.56 4.45
CA THR A 101 -0.64 2.98 3.51
C THR A 101 -0.09 1.72 2.87
N HIS A 102 -0.96 0.75 2.56
CA HIS A 102 -0.60 -0.42 1.77
C HIS A 102 -1.50 -0.60 0.56
N SER A 103 -0.92 -1.00 -0.57
CA SER A 103 -1.66 -1.38 -1.78
C SER A 103 -2.62 -0.26 -2.22
N MET A 104 -3.86 -0.60 -2.56
CA MET A 104 -4.90 0.37 -2.94
C MET A 104 -5.09 1.50 -1.91
N GLY A 105 -4.72 1.32 -0.64
CA GLY A 105 -4.83 2.37 0.37
C GLY A 105 -3.94 3.57 0.07
N GLY A 106 -2.77 3.35 -0.54
CA GLY A 106 -1.91 4.46 -0.99
C GLY A 106 -2.56 5.25 -2.13
N LEU A 107 -3.27 4.57 -3.01
CA LEU A 107 -3.97 5.18 -4.14
C LEU A 107 -5.21 5.97 -3.68
N VAL A 108 -5.94 5.49 -2.66
CA VAL A 108 -7.04 6.22 -2.03
C VAL A 108 -6.52 7.53 -1.43
N LEU A 109 -5.47 7.46 -0.60
CA LEU A 109 -4.91 8.65 0.05
C LEU A 109 -4.34 9.64 -0.97
N ALA A 110 -3.62 9.15 -1.98
CA ALA A 110 -3.12 9.98 -3.08
C ALA A 110 -4.23 10.79 -3.76
N HIS A 111 -5.37 10.15 -4.05
CA HIS A 111 -6.47 10.83 -4.71
C HIS A 111 -7.26 11.77 -3.78
N ALA A 112 -7.36 11.42 -2.50
CA ALA A 112 -7.91 12.30 -1.48
C ALA A 112 -7.10 13.61 -1.37
N LEU A 113 -5.77 13.51 -1.37
CA LEU A 113 -4.87 14.67 -1.41
C LEU A 113 -5.03 15.47 -2.72
N ALA A 114 -5.05 14.78 -3.86
CA ALA A 114 -5.16 15.40 -5.18
C ALA A 114 -6.47 16.20 -5.36
N THR A 115 -7.55 15.76 -4.70
CA THR A 115 -8.87 16.40 -4.75
C THR A 115 -9.14 17.33 -3.56
N GLY A 116 -8.16 17.52 -2.68
CA GLY A 116 -8.24 18.45 -1.56
C GLY A 116 -9.14 18.01 -0.41
N LYS A 117 -9.45 16.71 -0.31
CA LYS A 117 -10.25 16.13 0.80
C LYS A 117 -9.55 16.26 2.15
N CYS A 118 -8.23 16.13 2.14
CA CYS A 118 -7.36 16.50 3.24
C CYS A 118 -6.01 16.97 2.69
N ARG A 119 -5.17 17.52 3.57
CA ARG A 119 -3.80 17.92 3.29
C ARG A 119 -2.90 17.60 4.47
N PHE A 120 -1.60 17.56 4.26
CA PHE A 120 -0.63 17.38 5.32
C PHE A 120 -0.09 18.72 5.80
N SER A 121 0.15 18.82 7.10
CA SER A 121 1.07 19.80 7.66
C SER A 121 2.51 19.39 7.41
N ASP A 122 3.45 20.29 7.70
CA ASP A 122 4.89 20.01 7.67
C ASP A 122 5.34 18.97 8.72
N THR A 123 4.48 18.63 9.69
CA THR A 123 4.79 17.64 10.75
C THR A 123 4.13 16.29 10.51
N THR A 124 3.53 16.09 9.35
CA THR A 124 2.91 14.82 8.93
C THR A 124 3.79 14.13 7.89
N SER A 125 4.02 12.84 8.07
CA SER A 125 4.84 12.03 7.16
C SER A 125 3.99 10.89 6.59
N TRP A 126 4.10 10.64 5.28
CA TRP A 126 3.45 9.52 4.63
C TRP A 126 4.45 8.45 4.21
N VAL A 127 4.27 7.24 4.74
CA VAL A 127 4.98 6.02 4.38
C VAL A 127 4.09 5.14 3.50
N SER A 128 4.53 4.81 2.29
CA SER A 128 3.73 4.11 1.29
C SER A 128 4.29 2.72 0.97
N LEU A 129 3.44 1.70 0.94
CA LEU A 129 3.84 0.29 0.77
C LEU A 129 3.12 -0.32 -0.44
N SER A 130 3.87 -0.62 -1.51
CA SER A 130 3.35 -1.26 -2.72
C SER A 130 2.05 -0.63 -3.32
N PRO A 131 1.89 0.71 -3.41
CA PRO A 131 0.68 1.28 -4.02
C PRO A 131 0.61 1.00 -5.54
N PRO A 132 -0.54 0.66 -6.12
CA PRO A 132 -0.68 0.55 -7.58
C PRO A 132 -0.93 1.93 -8.22
N MET A 133 0.07 2.83 -8.24
CA MET A 133 -0.12 4.21 -8.72
C MET A 133 -0.38 4.32 -10.24
N THR A 134 -0.20 3.24 -11.01
CA THR A 134 -0.68 3.12 -12.40
C THR A 134 -1.61 1.93 -12.59
N GLY A 135 -2.20 1.40 -11.51
CA GLY A 135 -3.02 0.19 -11.53
C GLY A 135 -2.21 -1.11 -11.45
N SER A 136 -2.86 -2.23 -11.73
CA SER A 136 -2.31 -3.59 -11.59
C SER A 136 -2.68 -4.46 -12.78
N MET A 137 -1.70 -5.07 -13.45
CA MET A 137 -1.98 -6.02 -14.54
C MET A 137 -2.72 -7.27 -14.05
N ALA A 138 -2.67 -7.59 -12.76
CA ALA A 138 -3.45 -8.67 -12.18
C ALA A 138 -4.96 -8.44 -12.35
N VAL A 139 -5.38 -7.18 -12.28
CA VAL A 139 -6.79 -6.78 -12.45
C VAL A 139 -7.18 -6.85 -13.92
N ASP A 140 -6.36 -6.34 -14.83
CA ASP A 140 -6.62 -6.40 -16.26
C ASP A 140 -6.71 -7.85 -16.75
N TYR A 141 -5.79 -8.72 -16.30
CA TYR A 141 -5.83 -10.15 -16.57
C TYR A 141 -7.13 -10.80 -16.09
N LEU A 142 -7.58 -10.46 -14.88
CA LEU A 142 -8.85 -10.95 -14.33
C LEU A 142 -10.07 -10.41 -15.08
N MET A 143 -10.07 -9.13 -15.44
CA MET A 143 -11.16 -8.51 -16.19
C MET A 143 -11.33 -9.20 -17.54
N GLY A 144 -10.23 -9.45 -18.26
CA GLY A 144 -10.24 -10.21 -19.50
C GLY A 144 -10.74 -11.64 -19.31
N ALA A 145 -10.27 -12.35 -18.28
CA ALA A 145 -10.73 -13.70 -17.99
C ALA A 145 -12.23 -13.78 -17.64
N CYS A 146 -12.72 -12.85 -16.81
CA CYS A 146 -14.14 -12.78 -16.47
C CYS A 146 -15.02 -12.38 -17.66
N HIS A 147 -14.52 -11.54 -18.58
CA HIS A 147 -15.25 -11.14 -19.78
C HIS A 147 -15.32 -12.25 -20.83
N ASN A 148 -14.21 -12.97 -21.04
CA ASN A 148 -14.07 -13.98 -22.09
C ASN A 148 -14.54 -15.39 -21.67
N GLY A 149 -15.01 -15.56 -20.43
CA GLY A 149 -15.47 -16.86 -19.92
C GLY A 149 -14.36 -17.91 -19.81
N THR A 150 -13.09 -17.50 -19.78
CA THR A 150 -11.95 -18.42 -19.77
C THR A 150 -11.72 -19.01 -18.38
N SER A 151 -11.70 -20.35 -18.30
CA SER A 151 -11.40 -21.14 -17.09
C SER A 151 -9.90 -21.22 -16.76
N GLY A 152 -9.06 -20.34 -17.34
CA GLY A 152 -7.59 -20.41 -17.26
C GLY A 152 -6.98 -19.97 -15.93
N ILE A 153 -7.81 -19.51 -14.98
CA ILE A 153 -7.37 -19.11 -13.65
C ILE A 153 -7.47 -20.33 -12.73
N THR A 154 -6.33 -20.74 -12.19
CA THR A 154 -6.30 -21.81 -11.19
C THR A 154 -6.92 -21.35 -9.86
N GLU A 155 -7.41 -22.28 -9.04
CA GLU A 155 -7.95 -21.99 -7.70
C GLU A 155 -6.98 -21.17 -6.82
N LYS A 156 -5.68 -21.49 -6.87
CA LYS A 156 -4.63 -20.76 -6.13
C LYS A 156 -4.50 -19.30 -6.56
N LEU A 157 -4.75 -19.02 -7.84
CA LEU A 157 -4.74 -17.68 -8.38
C LEU A 157 -6.02 -16.95 -7.98
N TYR A 158 -7.19 -17.60 -8.03
CA TYR A 158 -8.45 -17.05 -7.53
C TYR A 158 -8.39 -16.60 -6.07
N ASP A 159 -7.74 -17.39 -5.20
CA ASP A 159 -7.52 -17.03 -3.80
C ASP A 159 -6.74 -15.73 -3.62
N LEU A 160 -5.80 -15.44 -4.52
CA LEU A 160 -4.91 -14.29 -4.42
C LEU A 160 -5.51 -13.05 -5.08
N VAL A 161 -5.92 -13.18 -6.34
CA VAL A 161 -6.34 -12.04 -7.16
C VAL A 161 -7.86 -11.80 -7.13
N GLY A 162 -8.67 -12.81 -6.77
CA GLY A 162 -10.13 -12.73 -6.66
C GLY A 162 -10.90 -13.53 -7.70
N GLN A 163 -12.17 -13.83 -7.41
CA GLN A 163 -13.09 -14.58 -8.28
C GLN A 163 -14.01 -13.66 -9.09
N CYS A 164 -14.56 -14.19 -10.18
CA CYS A 164 -15.60 -13.52 -10.97
C CYS A 164 -16.98 -13.65 -10.28
N PRO A 165 -17.86 -12.63 -10.36
CA PRO A 165 -17.58 -11.28 -10.86
C PRO A 165 -16.66 -10.52 -9.89
N LEU A 166 -15.73 -9.74 -10.44
CA LEU A 166 -14.86 -8.91 -9.60
C LEU A 166 -15.68 -7.87 -8.82
N ASN A 167 -15.31 -7.66 -7.56
CA ASN A 167 -15.88 -6.61 -6.72
C ASN A 167 -15.46 -5.21 -7.21
N THR A 168 -16.18 -4.19 -6.73
CA THR A 168 -15.98 -2.79 -7.14
C THR A 168 -14.56 -2.31 -6.93
N ALA A 169 -13.96 -2.64 -5.78
CA ALA A 169 -12.60 -2.22 -5.46
C ALA A 169 -11.57 -2.79 -6.44
N ARG A 170 -11.64 -4.10 -6.74
CA ARG A 170 -10.76 -4.76 -7.73
C ARG A 170 -10.86 -4.13 -9.09
N LYS A 171 -12.09 -3.94 -9.60
CA LYS A 171 -12.33 -3.29 -10.88
C LYS A 171 -11.76 -1.86 -10.95
N SER A 172 -11.65 -1.18 -9.81
CA SER A 172 -11.15 0.19 -9.79
C SER A 172 -9.65 0.32 -10.02
N THR A 173 -8.86 -0.74 -9.76
CA THR A 173 -7.39 -0.73 -9.86
C THR A 173 -6.87 -1.29 -11.19
N ILE A 174 -7.67 -1.20 -12.26
CA ILE A 174 -7.25 -1.48 -13.64
C ILE A 174 -6.05 -0.62 -14.05
N TYR A 175 -5.27 -1.12 -15.01
CA TYR A 175 -4.04 -0.49 -15.43
C TYR A 175 -4.29 0.81 -16.22
N GLN A 176 -3.54 1.86 -15.90
CA GLN A 176 -3.62 3.15 -16.58
C GLN A 176 -3.26 3.00 -18.07
N GLY A 177 -4.10 3.55 -18.96
CA GLY A 177 -3.97 3.37 -20.41
C GLY A 177 -4.14 1.93 -20.90
N GLY A 178 -4.61 1.01 -20.04
CA GLY A 178 -4.97 -0.36 -20.39
C GLY A 178 -6.32 -0.46 -21.09
N GLU A 179 -6.65 -1.66 -21.57
CA GLU A 179 -7.87 -1.97 -22.31
C GLU A 179 -9.16 -1.58 -21.57
N PHE A 180 -9.17 -1.78 -20.25
CA PHE A 180 -10.34 -1.51 -19.41
C PHE A 180 -10.39 -0.07 -18.88
N SER A 181 -9.36 0.74 -19.15
CA SER A 181 -9.28 2.12 -18.65
C SER A 181 -10.13 3.09 -19.47
N SER A 182 -10.23 4.32 -18.99
CA SER A 182 -10.86 5.43 -19.71
C SER A 182 -10.08 6.72 -19.44
N PRO A 183 -10.23 7.76 -20.27
CA PRO A 183 -9.55 9.03 -20.07
C PRO A 183 -9.78 9.65 -18.67
N SER A 184 -10.98 9.46 -18.09
CA SER A 184 -11.28 9.93 -16.74
C SER A 184 -10.49 9.17 -15.66
N ILE A 185 -10.31 7.86 -15.83
CA ILE A 185 -9.51 7.03 -14.91
C ILE A 185 -8.03 7.39 -15.03
N ASP A 186 -7.54 7.56 -16.26
CA ASP A 186 -6.15 7.93 -16.51
C ASP A 186 -5.83 9.32 -15.95
N ALA A 187 -6.73 10.30 -16.11
CA ALA A 187 -6.58 11.63 -15.51
C ALA A 187 -6.53 11.56 -13.98
N ALA A 188 -7.37 10.72 -13.37
CA ALA A 188 -7.37 10.52 -11.93
C ALA A 188 -6.05 9.89 -11.43
N TYR A 189 -5.47 8.94 -12.18
CA TYR A 189 -4.16 8.37 -11.88
C TYR A 189 -3.07 9.43 -11.96
N VAL A 190 -3.06 10.26 -13.01
CA VAL A 190 -2.10 11.37 -13.14
C VAL A 190 -2.17 12.32 -11.94
N ALA A 191 -3.38 12.68 -11.51
CA ALA A 191 -3.58 13.54 -10.34
C ALA A 191 -3.08 12.88 -9.05
N ALA A 192 -3.43 11.61 -8.83
CA ALA A 192 -2.97 10.84 -7.67
C ALA A 192 -1.44 10.68 -7.65
N GLN A 193 -0.81 10.38 -8.79
CA GLN A 193 0.64 10.26 -8.90
C GLN A 193 1.35 11.58 -8.57
N LYS A 194 0.81 12.72 -9.02
CA LYS A 194 1.35 14.03 -8.65
C LYS A 194 1.28 14.23 -7.13
N ALA A 195 0.12 14.03 -6.53
CA ALA A 195 -0.03 14.15 -5.08
C ALA A 195 0.86 13.16 -4.31
N TYR A 196 1.05 11.95 -4.83
CA TYR A 196 1.96 10.95 -4.26
C TYR A 196 3.40 11.47 -4.23
N ARG A 197 3.93 11.91 -5.37
CA ARG A 197 5.30 12.42 -5.48
C ARG A 197 5.54 13.66 -4.62
N ASP A 198 4.54 14.52 -4.53
CA ASP A 198 4.65 15.78 -3.78
C ASP A 198 4.61 15.58 -2.24
N ASN A 199 4.11 14.44 -1.75
CA ASN A 199 3.79 14.26 -0.32
C ASN A 199 4.40 13.01 0.34
N VAL A 200 4.87 12.02 -0.42
CA VAL A 200 5.42 10.79 0.18
C VAL A 200 6.79 11.05 0.80
N ALA A 201 6.96 10.65 2.06
CA ALA A 201 8.22 10.79 2.79
C ALA A 201 9.13 9.55 2.63
N ALA A 202 8.52 8.36 2.53
CA ALA A 202 9.21 7.08 2.33
C ALA A 202 8.34 6.10 1.56
N ALA A 203 8.94 5.25 0.73
CA ALA A 203 8.20 4.27 -0.06
C ALA A 203 8.90 2.92 -0.14
N MET A 204 8.13 1.85 -0.03
CA MET A 204 8.55 0.49 -0.30
C MET A 204 7.92 0.01 -1.61
N CYS A 205 8.76 -0.20 -2.63
CA CYS A 205 8.35 -0.71 -3.95
C CYS A 205 9.16 -1.95 -4.31
N SER A 206 8.56 -3.13 -4.19
CA SER A 206 9.31 -4.36 -4.49
C SER A 206 9.44 -4.64 -5.99
N ASP A 207 10.57 -5.21 -6.37
CA ASP A 207 10.85 -5.72 -7.71
C ASP A 207 10.82 -7.25 -7.81
N SER A 208 10.32 -7.97 -6.79
CA SER A 208 10.28 -9.44 -6.78
C SER A 208 9.03 -10.02 -6.12
N TYR A 209 8.36 -10.93 -6.82
CA TYR A 209 7.26 -11.75 -6.29
C TYR A 209 7.76 -12.95 -5.49
N VAL A 210 9.06 -13.26 -5.55
CA VAL A 210 9.69 -14.28 -4.71
C VAL A 210 10.12 -13.61 -3.41
N GLY A 211 9.20 -13.62 -2.45
CA GLY A 211 9.39 -13.02 -1.13
C GLY A 211 9.83 -14.01 -0.05
N LEU A 212 9.41 -13.75 1.19
CA LEU A 212 9.70 -14.57 2.36
C LEU A 212 9.01 -15.95 2.26
N LEU A 213 9.63 -16.96 2.89
CA LEU A 213 9.02 -18.28 3.02
C LEU A 213 7.77 -18.18 3.90
N SER A 214 6.60 -18.34 3.30
CA SER A 214 5.30 -18.19 3.97
C SER A 214 4.19 -18.89 3.18
N THR A 215 2.98 -18.94 3.74
CA THR A 215 1.78 -19.44 3.03
C THR A 215 1.40 -18.60 1.81
N TYR A 216 1.93 -17.37 1.67
CA TYR A 216 1.67 -16.50 0.53
C TYR A 216 2.61 -16.75 -0.65
N GLN A 217 3.82 -17.24 -0.39
CA GLN A 217 4.89 -17.31 -1.39
C GLN A 217 4.49 -18.09 -2.64
N ALA A 218 3.91 -19.28 -2.47
CA ALA A 218 3.50 -20.11 -3.61
C ALA A 218 2.44 -19.43 -4.50
N LYS A 219 1.49 -18.71 -3.89
CA LYS A 219 0.44 -17.96 -4.62
C LYS A 219 1.05 -16.76 -5.34
N CYS A 220 1.94 -16.03 -4.69
CA CYS A 220 2.63 -14.89 -5.28
C CYS A 220 3.57 -15.28 -6.44
N ILE A 221 4.30 -16.39 -6.31
CA ILE A 221 5.10 -16.95 -7.42
C ILE A 221 4.22 -17.29 -8.62
N LEU A 222 3.07 -17.94 -8.37
CA LEU A 222 2.13 -18.28 -9.43
C LEU A 222 1.61 -17.03 -10.13
N ALA A 223 1.15 -16.02 -9.38
CA ALA A 223 0.68 -14.76 -9.94
C ALA A 223 1.77 -14.03 -10.74
N GLY A 224 2.96 -13.83 -10.15
CA GLY A 224 4.07 -13.16 -10.82
C GLY A 224 4.61 -13.88 -12.07
N THR A 225 4.27 -15.17 -12.24
CA THR A 225 4.63 -15.99 -13.41
C THR A 225 3.54 -16.01 -14.48
N VAL A 226 2.27 -16.14 -14.08
CA VAL A 226 1.13 -16.36 -15.00
C VAL A 226 0.54 -15.05 -15.51
N ILE A 227 0.50 -14.02 -14.66
CA ILE A 227 -0.06 -12.72 -15.03
C ILE A 227 0.89 -12.04 -16.02
N PRO A 228 0.40 -11.49 -17.14
CA PRO A 228 1.22 -10.79 -18.13
C PRO A 228 1.64 -9.40 -17.63
N HIS A 229 2.45 -9.36 -16.58
CA HIS A 229 3.03 -8.13 -16.07
C HIS A 229 3.88 -7.42 -17.13
N LYS A 230 3.96 -6.08 -17.06
CA LYS A 230 4.77 -5.27 -18.00
C LYS A 230 6.27 -5.58 -17.92
N SER A 231 6.74 -6.18 -16.83
CA SER A 231 8.11 -6.67 -16.66
C SER A 231 8.18 -7.75 -15.58
N LYS A 232 9.36 -8.37 -15.43
CA LYS A 232 9.65 -9.29 -14.31
C LYS A 232 9.76 -8.59 -12.94
N LYS A 233 9.85 -7.25 -12.90
CA LYS A 233 9.91 -6.46 -11.67
C LYS A 233 8.49 -6.20 -11.17
N ASN A 234 8.00 -7.04 -10.26
CA ASN A 234 6.67 -6.90 -9.64
C ASN A 234 6.64 -7.66 -8.31
N ASP A 235 5.71 -7.31 -7.43
CA ASP A 235 5.51 -7.96 -6.14
C ASP A 235 4.45 -9.08 -6.16
N ALA A 236 4.15 -9.61 -7.36
CA ALA A 236 3.07 -10.51 -7.75
C ALA A 236 1.76 -9.82 -8.15
N LEU A 237 1.48 -8.62 -7.63
CA LEU A 237 0.23 -7.90 -7.91
C LEU A 237 0.49 -6.54 -8.53
N VAL A 238 1.53 -5.85 -8.08
CA VAL A 238 1.86 -4.50 -8.49
C VAL A 238 3.25 -4.50 -9.12
N GLU A 239 3.32 -3.93 -10.32
CA GLU A 239 4.59 -3.70 -11.01
C GLU A 239 5.43 -2.67 -10.25
N PHE A 240 6.75 -2.86 -10.23
CA PHE A 240 7.67 -1.91 -9.60
C PHE A 240 7.45 -0.47 -10.12
N ASN A 241 7.30 -0.29 -11.43
CA ASN A 241 7.03 1.02 -12.03
C ASN A 241 5.65 1.59 -11.67
N SER A 242 4.64 0.73 -11.49
CA SER A 242 3.33 1.16 -10.98
C SER A 242 3.47 1.67 -9.55
N CYS A 243 4.29 1.01 -8.72
CA CYS A 243 4.58 1.46 -7.36
C CYS A 243 5.32 2.78 -7.28
N LEU A 244 6.29 3.01 -8.18
CA LEU A 244 7.03 4.28 -8.22
C LEU A 244 6.09 5.47 -8.40
N GLY A 245 5.00 5.33 -9.16
CA GLY A 245 4.10 6.45 -9.43
C GLY A 245 4.82 7.68 -10.01
N GLY A 246 5.93 7.46 -10.72
CA GLY A 246 6.81 8.49 -11.27
C GLY A 246 7.89 9.04 -10.34
N LEU A 247 8.06 8.49 -9.13
CA LEU A 247 9.30 8.71 -8.35
C LEU A 247 10.51 8.19 -9.14
N ASP A 248 11.66 8.84 -8.99
CA ASP A 248 12.89 8.43 -9.65
C ASP A 248 13.38 7.08 -9.10
N GLU A 249 13.55 6.08 -9.98
CA GLU A 249 14.06 4.75 -9.61
C GLU A 249 15.46 4.84 -8.95
N ASN A 250 16.25 5.87 -9.27
CA ASN A 250 17.59 6.05 -8.70
C ASN A 250 17.58 6.39 -7.20
N LEU A 251 16.45 6.84 -6.67
CA LEU A 251 16.27 7.03 -5.22
C LEU A 251 16.18 5.69 -4.49
N PHE A 252 15.83 4.61 -5.20
CA PHE A 252 15.50 3.33 -4.60
C PHE A 252 16.68 2.38 -4.47
N GLY A 253 17.10 2.14 -3.23
CA GLY A 253 18.11 1.14 -2.87
C GLY A 253 17.51 -0.16 -2.34
N ASN A 254 18.31 -1.22 -2.26
CA ASN A 254 17.85 -2.56 -1.83
C ASN A 254 18.22 -2.90 -0.38
N HIS A 255 18.64 -1.91 0.40
CA HIS A 255 18.96 -2.03 1.81
C HIS A 255 17.82 -1.50 2.67
N TYR A 256 17.56 -2.13 3.82
CA TYR A 256 16.53 -1.68 4.77
C TYR A 256 16.82 -0.30 5.40
N LEU A 257 17.95 0.34 5.06
CA LEU A 257 18.28 1.70 5.51
C LEU A 257 17.91 2.75 4.45
N ASP A 258 17.50 2.32 3.25
CA ASP A 258 17.12 3.21 2.16
C ASP A 258 15.70 3.72 2.41
N THR A 259 15.51 5.04 2.51
CA THR A 259 14.18 5.67 2.69
C THR A 259 13.21 5.27 1.58
N PHE A 260 13.71 5.18 0.35
CA PHE A 260 13.02 4.59 -0.78
C PHE A 260 13.59 3.19 -0.99
N TYR A 261 12.83 2.18 -0.60
CA TYR A 261 13.29 0.81 -0.50
C TYR A 261 12.74 -0.02 -1.65
N LYS A 262 13.66 -0.68 -2.36
CA LYS A 262 13.42 -1.68 -3.41
C LYS A 262 13.74 -3.08 -2.87
N PRO A 263 12.83 -3.66 -2.07
CA PRO A 263 13.00 -4.99 -1.53
C PRO A 263 12.75 -6.08 -2.57
N GLN A 264 13.13 -7.31 -2.20
CA GLN A 264 12.74 -8.56 -2.84
C GLN A 264 11.67 -9.27 -2.00
N LEU A 265 10.45 -8.74 -2.01
CA LEU A 265 9.35 -9.09 -1.13
C LEU A 265 8.03 -9.16 -1.92
N ASN A 266 7.24 -10.22 -1.72
CA ASN A 266 5.94 -10.28 -2.37
C ASN A 266 4.96 -9.27 -1.72
N HIS A 267 3.83 -9.03 -2.37
CA HIS A 267 2.84 -8.04 -1.96
C HIS A 267 2.31 -8.21 -0.53
N ALA A 268 2.30 -9.44 0.00
CA ALA A 268 1.90 -9.73 1.37
C ALA A 268 3.02 -9.39 2.37
N ASP A 269 4.27 -9.64 2.01
CA ASP A 269 5.42 -9.31 2.85
C ASP A 269 5.60 -7.79 3.01
N THR A 270 5.32 -7.00 1.96
CA THR A 270 5.36 -5.53 2.04
C THR A 270 4.30 -4.95 2.98
N ALA A 271 3.27 -5.74 3.32
CA ALA A 271 2.29 -5.42 4.35
C ALA A 271 2.70 -5.85 5.77
N PHE A 272 3.96 -6.25 5.97
CA PHE A 272 4.51 -6.75 7.24
C PHE A 272 3.94 -8.09 7.74
N LEU A 273 3.21 -8.84 6.90
CA LEU A 273 2.49 -10.04 7.33
C LEU A 273 3.40 -11.19 7.78
N ASN A 274 4.63 -11.24 7.28
CA ASN A 274 5.55 -12.36 7.50
C ASN A 274 6.84 -11.97 8.23
N GLY A 275 6.94 -10.73 8.73
CA GLY A 275 8.12 -10.25 9.45
C GLY A 275 9.33 -10.00 8.56
N ASP A 276 10.53 -10.22 9.09
CA ASP A 276 11.79 -10.02 8.40
C ASP A 276 12.46 -11.34 8.01
N GLY A 277 13.08 -11.34 6.84
CA GLY A 277 14.01 -12.36 6.39
C GLY A 277 15.31 -12.32 7.20
N LEU A 278 15.89 -13.50 7.42
CA LEU A 278 17.07 -13.64 8.26
C LEU A 278 18.35 -13.10 7.58
N LEU A 279 18.50 -13.37 6.27
CA LEU A 279 19.79 -13.23 5.58
C LEU A 279 19.94 -11.95 4.76
N LYS A 280 18.91 -11.56 3.98
CA LYS A 280 19.03 -10.50 2.98
C LYS A 280 18.52 -9.17 3.50
N ASN A 281 19.27 -8.10 3.27
CA ASN A 281 18.83 -6.73 3.59
C ASN A 281 17.64 -6.29 2.75
N SER A 282 17.45 -6.88 1.57
CA SER A 282 16.29 -6.67 0.68
C SER A 282 15.02 -7.41 1.14
N GLN A 283 15.06 -8.10 2.29
CA GLN A 283 13.94 -8.89 2.79
C GLN A 283 13.57 -8.51 4.23
N LYS A 284 13.81 -7.27 4.66
CA LYS A 284 13.56 -6.84 6.04
C LYS A 284 12.56 -5.67 6.11
N PRO A 285 11.26 -5.91 5.80
CA PRO A 285 10.28 -4.83 5.76
C PRO A 285 10.02 -4.19 7.13
N LYS A 286 9.99 -4.98 8.22
CA LYS A 286 9.81 -4.41 9.57
C LYS A 286 11.05 -3.64 9.99
N LYS A 287 12.24 -4.20 9.75
CA LYS A 287 13.49 -3.48 10.03
C LYS A 287 13.59 -2.18 9.26
N TRP A 288 13.14 -2.17 8.00
CA TRP A 288 13.09 -0.96 7.20
C TRP A 288 12.24 0.12 7.87
N PHE A 289 11.02 -0.23 8.30
CA PHE A 289 10.14 0.70 8.99
C PHE A 289 10.73 1.19 10.32
N GLU A 290 11.38 0.31 11.10
CA GLU A 290 12.11 0.69 12.32
C GLU A 290 13.18 1.75 12.07
N CYS A 291 13.84 1.67 10.91
CA CYS A 291 15.00 2.49 10.57
C CYS A 291 14.65 3.79 9.81
N LEU A 292 13.39 4.05 9.52
CA LEU A 292 12.99 5.28 8.86
C LEU A 292 13.25 6.49 9.75
N GLN A 293 13.86 7.53 9.17
CA GLN A 293 14.07 8.82 9.82
C GLN A 293 12.93 9.75 9.40
N LEU A 294 11.83 9.72 10.15
CA LEU A 294 10.57 10.40 9.84
C LEU A 294 10.36 11.69 10.63
#